data_AF-A0AAV1HTU7-F1
#
_entry.id   AF-A0AAV1HTU7-F1
#
_cell.length_a   1.000
_cell.length_b   1.000
_cell.length_c   1.000
_cell.angle_alpha   90.00
_cell.angle_beta   90.00
_cell.angle_gamma   90.00
#
_symmetry.space_group_name_H-M   'P 1'
#
loop_
_entity.id
_entity.type
_entity.pdbx_description
1 polymer ?
#
loop_
_entity_poly.entity_id
_entity_poly.type
_entity_poly.pdbx_seq_one_letter_code
_entity_poly.pdbx_strand_id
1 'polypeptide(L)'
;MLSQQYHLSCCYHASLAGSMQTVSLRGFNGCRSSFMPSLRASDAKGSQGEPWTLMGRTVSPDHLHGSSAAAADLPRPPPLPQEQRDDALQALKMILPELADTLERVNRPLAVSLAKEPAAVALKLVSLRSIFPNANILKMIERRPTILRDEEFRQVQRNLEALQHTLPGADVLGLVERQPMFLFEDVDAILVEMQSLKPNMAIPDIVRLLARDDKFAGLLLLRLDVRAQVRQGVPRMKYP
;
A
#
# COMPACT_ATOMS: atom_id res chain seq x y z
N MET A 1 -9.49 1.12 -50.22
CA MET A 1 -9.19 2.55 -50.08
C MET A 1 -10.34 3.24 -49.38
N LEU A 2 -10.34 3.29 -48.04
CA LEU A 2 -11.25 4.12 -47.25
C LEU A 2 -10.43 4.68 -46.08
N SER A 3 -10.09 5.96 -46.19
CA SER A 3 -9.30 6.73 -45.24
C SER A 3 -10.27 7.36 -44.26
N GLN A 4 -10.22 6.99 -42.97
CA GLN A 4 -11.04 7.59 -41.91
C GLN A 4 -10.15 8.55 -41.11
N GLN A 5 -10.32 9.85 -41.37
CA GLN A 5 -9.77 10.95 -40.59
C GLN A 5 -10.58 11.09 -39.29
N TYR A 6 -9.92 10.93 -38.14
CA TYR A 6 -10.47 11.36 -36.86
C TYR A 6 -9.81 12.68 -36.44
N HIS A 7 -10.60 13.76 -36.47
CA HIS A 7 -10.24 15.06 -35.91
C HIS A 7 -10.38 15.01 -34.37
N LEU A 8 -9.27 15.22 -33.66
CA LEU A 8 -9.23 15.50 -32.24
C LEU A 8 -9.60 16.97 -32.00
N SER A 9 -10.70 17.22 -31.29
CA SER A 9 -11.08 18.56 -30.83
C SER A 9 -10.82 18.67 -29.33
N CYS A 10 -9.76 19.40 -28.97
CA CYS A 10 -9.47 19.84 -27.61
C CYS A 10 -10.38 21.00 -27.23
N CYS A 11 -11.25 20.82 -26.24
CA CYS A 11 -11.91 21.93 -25.55
C CYS A 11 -11.37 22.03 -24.12
N TYR A 12 -10.41 22.93 -23.96
CA TYR A 12 -9.84 23.39 -22.70
C TYR A 12 -10.78 24.47 -22.15
N HIS A 13 -11.49 24.21 -21.06
CA HIS A 13 -12.24 25.24 -20.34
C HIS A 13 -11.60 25.48 -18.98
N ALA A 14 -10.88 26.60 -18.89
CA ALA A 14 -10.42 27.20 -17.64
C ALA A 14 -11.62 27.77 -16.88
N SER A 15 -11.74 27.45 -15.60
CA SER A 15 -12.65 28.14 -14.67
C SER A 15 -11.87 28.57 -13.43
N LEU A 16 -11.52 29.85 -13.41
CA LEU A 16 -10.91 30.58 -12.29
C LEU A 16 -12.01 31.37 -11.57
N ALA A 17 -12.33 30.96 -10.33
CA ALA A 17 -12.99 31.74 -9.27
C ALA A 17 -13.21 30.76 -8.11
N GLY A 18 -12.88 30.99 -6.84
CA GLY A 18 -12.43 32.13 -6.07
C GLY A 18 -12.49 31.71 -4.59
N SER A 19 -12.40 32.68 -3.69
CA SER A 19 -12.57 32.57 -2.23
C SER A 19 -11.30 32.26 -1.42
N MET A 20 -10.60 33.34 -1.08
CA MET A 20 -9.74 33.40 0.10
C MET A 20 -10.63 33.45 1.36
N GLN A 21 -10.50 32.47 2.24
CA GLN A 21 -10.97 32.58 3.61
C GLN A 21 -9.77 32.64 4.56
N THR A 22 -9.60 33.81 5.16
CA THR A 22 -8.70 34.06 6.28
C THR A 22 -9.23 33.37 7.54
N VAL A 23 -8.59 32.30 7.98
CA VAL A 23 -8.90 31.66 9.27
C VAL A 23 -8.10 32.34 10.38
N SER A 24 -8.84 32.99 11.28
CA SER A 24 -8.36 33.68 12.47
C SER A 24 -7.84 32.68 13.52
N LEU A 25 -6.56 32.75 13.87
CA LEU A 25 -5.97 32.07 15.02
C LEU A 25 -6.43 32.75 16.32
N ARG A 26 -7.24 32.06 17.13
CA ARG A 26 -7.50 32.41 18.53
C ARG A 26 -7.15 31.25 19.44
N GLY A 27 -6.35 31.54 20.46
CA GLY A 27 -6.50 30.94 21.79
C GLY A 27 -5.56 29.80 22.15
N PHE A 28 -4.28 30.11 22.37
CA PHE A 28 -3.41 29.32 23.24
C PHE A 28 -3.60 29.78 24.69
N ASN A 29 -4.20 28.94 25.53
CA ASN A 29 -4.18 28.96 27.00
C ASN A 29 -4.50 27.51 27.39
N GLY A 30 -3.65 26.71 28.03
CA GLY A 30 -2.88 27.01 29.22
C GLY A 30 -3.42 26.09 30.32
N CYS A 31 -2.81 24.92 30.53
CA CYS A 31 -3.03 24.09 31.72
C CYS A 31 -1.77 23.29 32.03
N ARG A 32 -0.99 23.84 32.96
CA ARG A 32 -0.11 23.09 33.87
C ARG A 32 -1.00 22.24 34.80
N SER A 33 -0.66 20.97 35.02
CA SER A 33 -0.64 20.41 36.38
C SER A 33 0.03 19.03 36.40
N SER A 34 1.11 19.01 37.15
CA SER A 34 1.72 17.90 37.87
C SER A 34 0.73 16.85 38.35
N PHE A 35 1.02 15.56 38.12
CA PHE A 35 0.88 14.49 39.12
C PHE A 35 1.57 13.21 38.61
N MET A 36 2.63 12.79 39.31
CA MET A 36 3.30 11.50 39.10
C MET A 36 2.85 10.55 40.23
N PRO A 37 2.18 9.42 39.93
CA PRO A 37 2.05 8.34 40.89
C PRO A 37 3.23 7.37 40.74
N SER A 38 3.91 7.17 41.86
CA SER A 38 4.91 6.13 42.11
C SER A 38 4.38 4.74 41.75
N LEU A 39 5.00 4.08 40.75
CA LEU A 39 4.77 2.67 40.45
C LEU A 39 5.54 1.79 41.44
N ARG A 40 4.82 1.17 42.38
CA ARG A 40 5.33 0.03 43.15
C ARG A 40 5.44 -1.17 42.22
N ALA A 41 6.60 -1.81 42.21
CA ALA A 41 6.80 -3.13 41.65
C ALA A 41 5.95 -4.13 42.45
N SER A 42 5.04 -4.82 41.76
CA SER A 42 4.33 -5.97 42.29
C SER A 42 4.65 -7.18 41.40
N ASP A 43 5.20 -8.19 42.05
CA ASP A 43 5.52 -9.50 41.49
C ASP A 43 4.27 -10.15 40.89
N ALA A 44 4.24 -10.28 39.56
CA ALA A 44 3.16 -10.92 38.84
C ALA A 44 3.44 -12.42 38.68
N LYS A 45 3.03 -13.20 39.68
CA LYS A 45 2.76 -14.63 39.57
C LYS A 45 1.40 -14.76 38.87
N GLY A 46 1.36 -15.50 37.75
CA GLY A 46 0.27 -15.65 36.78
C GLY A 46 -1.14 -15.25 37.23
N SER A 47 -1.60 -14.08 36.79
CA SER A 47 -3.00 -13.66 36.87
C SER A 47 -3.74 -14.13 35.62
N GLN A 48 -4.73 -14.98 35.83
CA GLN A 48 -5.84 -15.11 34.88
C GLN A 48 -6.58 -13.77 34.89
N GLY A 49 -6.68 -13.13 33.72
CA GLY A 49 -7.03 -11.71 33.60
C GLY A 49 -8.42 -11.39 34.15
N GLU A 50 -8.45 -10.56 35.20
CA GLU A 50 -9.69 -9.95 35.67
C GLU A 50 -10.24 -8.97 34.62
N PRO A 51 -11.57 -8.94 34.41
CA PRO A 51 -12.20 -8.03 33.46
C PRO A 51 -12.03 -6.58 33.91
N TRP A 52 -11.53 -5.73 33.02
CA TRP A 52 -11.39 -4.30 33.30
C TRP A 52 -12.59 -3.52 32.77
N THR A 53 -12.93 -2.44 33.48
CA THR A 53 -14.08 -1.60 33.15
C THR A 53 -13.59 -0.31 32.51
N LEU A 54 -13.96 -0.06 31.26
CA LEU A 54 -13.68 1.18 30.56
C LEU A 54 -15.00 1.96 30.42
N MET A 55 -15.05 3.16 31.00
CA MET A 55 -16.24 4.04 30.92
C MET A 55 -17.54 3.39 31.39
N GLY A 56 -17.51 2.67 32.51
CA GLY A 56 -18.71 2.03 33.08
C GLY A 56 -19.23 0.81 32.31
N ARG A 57 -18.51 0.34 31.29
CA ARG A 57 -18.78 -0.92 30.60
C ARG A 57 -17.65 -1.91 30.91
N THR A 58 -18.02 -3.06 31.44
CA THR A 58 -17.10 -4.19 31.63
C THR A 58 -16.78 -4.77 30.26
N VAL A 59 -15.50 -4.72 29.88
CA VAL A 59 -15.01 -5.32 28.64
C VAL A 59 -14.33 -6.63 29.01
N SER A 60 -14.95 -7.76 28.67
CA SER A 60 -14.30 -9.06 28.85
C SER A 60 -13.00 -9.09 28.05
N PRO A 61 -11.89 -9.60 28.63
CA PRO A 61 -10.59 -9.70 27.94
C PRO A 61 -10.66 -10.51 26.63
N ASP A 62 -11.68 -11.35 26.47
CA ASP A 62 -11.96 -12.12 25.25
C ASP A 62 -12.39 -11.27 24.04
N HIS A 63 -12.71 -9.99 24.21
CA HIS A 63 -13.19 -9.12 23.12
C HIS A 63 -12.14 -8.16 22.54
N LEU A 64 -10.93 -8.13 23.09
CA LEU A 64 -9.88 -7.18 22.67
C LEU A 64 -8.89 -7.78 21.67
N HIS A 65 -8.91 -9.10 21.52
CA HIS A 65 -8.46 -9.68 20.29
C HIS A 65 -9.60 -9.45 19.30
N GLY A 66 -9.43 -8.51 18.38
CA GLY A 66 -10.03 -8.56 17.05
C GLY A 66 -9.54 -9.82 16.33
N SER A 67 -9.73 -10.96 16.97
CA SER A 67 -9.55 -12.27 16.43
C SER A 67 -10.65 -12.36 15.40
N SER A 68 -10.26 -12.10 14.16
CA SER A 68 -10.95 -12.56 12.96
C SER A 68 -11.00 -14.11 12.95
N ALA A 69 -11.33 -14.74 14.08
CA ALA A 69 -11.56 -16.16 14.24
C ALA A 69 -12.86 -16.58 13.56
N ALA A 70 -13.82 -15.67 13.39
CA ALA A 70 -15.02 -15.94 12.59
C ALA A 70 -14.73 -16.06 11.08
N ALA A 71 -13.59 -15.53 10.58
CA ALA A 71 -13.14 -15.75 9.21
C ALA A 71 -12.14 -16.92 9.07
N ALA A 72 -11.68 -17.48 10.19
CA ALA A 72 -10.69 -18.56 10.21
C ALA A 72 -11.30 -19.95 10.01
N ASP A 73 -12.63 -20.09 10.14
CA ASP A 73 -13.32 -21.38 10.07
C ASP A 73 -13.97 -21.66 8.69
N LEU A 74 -13.72 -20.79 7.70
CA LEU A 74 -14.00 -21.15 6.32
C LEU A 74 -13.03 -22.26 5.91
N PRO A 75 -13.52 -23.44 5.50
CA PRO A 75 -12.67 -24.54 5.11
C PRO A 75 -11.75 -24.06 4.00
N ARG A 76 -10.44 -24.05 4.29
CA ARG A 76 -9.43 -23.70 3.30
C ARG A 76 -9.66 -24.61 2.09
N PRO A 77 -9.82 -24.08 0.87
CA PRO A 77 -10.04 -24.93 -0.29
C PRO A 77 -8.92 -25.96 -0.36
N PRO A 78 -9.25 -27.24 -0.64
CA PRO A 78 -8.24 -28.29 -0.70
C PRO A 78 -7.16 -27.89 -1.72
N PRO A 79 -5.88 -28.21 -1.45
CA PRO A 79 -4.80 -27.91 -2.38
C PRO A 79 -5.09 -28.60 -3.72
N LEU A 80 -4.86 -27.88 -4.83
CA LEU A 80 -5.02 -28.45 -6.16
C LEU A 80 -4.07 -29.65 -6.33
N PRO A 81 -4.51 -30.72 -7.03
CA PRO A 81 -3.63 -31.80 -7.47
C PRO A 81 -2.36 -31.26 -8.13
N GLN A 82 -1.24 -31.96 -7.94
CA GLN A 82 0.06 -31.52 -8.42
C GLN A 82 0.05 -31.28 -9.95
N GLU A 83 -0.54 -32.19 -10.71
CA GLU A 83 -0.67 -32.11 -12.18
C GLU A 83 -1.41 -30.83 -12.63
N GLN A 84 -2.59 -30.56 -12.07
CA GLN A 84 -3.35 -29.34 -12.40
C GLN A 84 -2.58 -28.05 -12.06
N ARG A 85 -1.76 -28.09 -11.01
CA ARG A 85 -0.93 -26.95 -10.62
C ARG A 85 0.20 -26.72 -11.62
N ASP A 86 0.81 -27.79 -12.10
CA ASP A 86 1.91 -27.74 -13.05
C ASP A 86 1.39 -27.28 -14.43
N ASP A 87 0.21 -27.75 -14.87
CA ASP A 87 -0.49 -27.25 -16.06
C ASP A 87 -0.83 -25.76 -15.98
N ALA A 88 -1.34 -25.33 -14.83
CA ALA A 88 -1.69 -23.94 -14.57
C ALA A 88 -0.44 -23.03 -14.60
N LEU A 89 0.67 -23.48 -13.99
CA LEU A 89 1.94 -22.76 -14.04
C LEU A 89 2.52 -22.73 -15.45
N GLN A 90 2.38 -23.81 -16.23
CA GLN A 90 2.79 -23.83 -17.62
C GLN A 90 1.99 -22.83 -18.47
N ALA A 91 0.67 -22.74 -18.24
CA ALA A 91 -0.17 -21.72 -18.89
C ALA A 91 0.27 -20.29 -18.52
N LEU A 92 0.60 -20.05 -17.25
CA LEU A 92 1.12 -18.75 -16.82
C LEU A 92 2.49 -18.44 -17.46
N LYS A 93 3.37 -19.43 -17.59
CA LYS A 93 4.68 -19.32 -18.27
C LYS A 93 4.54 -18.95 -19.74
N MET A 94 3.51 -19.44 -20.43
CA MET A 94 3.26 -19.05 -21.83
C MET A 94 2.88 -17.56 -21.97
N ILE A 95 2.21 -16.98 -20.98
CA ILE A 95 1.81 -15.56 -21.00
C ILE A 95 2.96 -14.67 -20.50
N LEU A 96 3.72 -15.16 -19.52
CA LEU A 96 4.71 -14.39 -18.76
C LEU A 96 6.00 -15.21 -18.52
N PRO A 97 6.80 -15.47 -19.57
CA PRO A 97 7.92 -16.40 -19.47
C PRO A 97 8.97 -15.97 -18.44
N GLU A 98 9.34 -14.68 -18.41
CA GLU A 98 10.38 -14.17 -17.49
C GLU A 98 9.87 -14.00 -16.05
N LEU A 99 8.60 -13.64 -15.90
CA LEU A 99 8.02 -13.33 -14.60
C LEU A 99 7.63 -14.61 -13.83
N ALA A 100 7.22 -15.68 -14.52
CA ALA A 100 6.74 -16.91 -13.87
C ALA A 100 7.80 -17.52 -12.95
N ASP A 101 9.04 -17.64 -13.40
CA ASP A 101 10.14 -18.17 -12.59
C ASP A 101 10.47 -17.26 -11.40
N THR A 102 10.40 -15.95 -11.61
CA THR A 102 10.60 -14.97 -10.54
C THR A 102 9.49 -15.06 -9.49
N LEU A 103 8.23 -15.22 -9.90
CA LEU A 103 7.08 -15.37 -9.00
C LEU A 103 7.16 -16.65 -8.19
N GLU A 104 7.52 -17.77 -8.81
CA GLU A 104 7.69 -19.05 -8.11
C GLU A 104 8.75 -18.95 -7.00
N ARG A 105 9.85 -18.23 -7.27
CA ARG A 105 10.95 -18.03 -6.31
C ARG A 105 10.59 -17.06 -5.18
N VAL A 106 9.94 -15.94 -5.50
CA VAL A 106 9.68 -14.85 -4.53
C VAL A 106 8.38 -15.07 -3.76
N ASN A 107 7.32 -15.52 -4.42
CA ASN A 107 5.99 -15.64 -3.83
C ASN A 107 5.18 -16.79 -4.45
N ARG A 108 5.57 -18.02 -4.11
CA ARG A 108 4.90 -19.25 -4.57
C ARG A 108 3.38 -19.27 -4.35
N PRO A 109 2.83 -18.84 -3.18
CA PRO A 109 1.38 -18.80 -2.99
C PRO A 109 0.67 -17.88 -3.98
N LEU A 110 1.27 -16.72 -4.27
CA LEU A 110 0.74 -15.80 -5.27
C LEU A 110 0.82 -16.41 -6.68
N ALA A 111 1.95 -17.02 -7.04
CA ALA A 111 2.11 -17.68 -8.34
C ALA A 111 1.01 -18.72 -8.59
N VAL A 112 0.74 -19.58 -7.60
CA VAL A 112 -0.35 -20.57 -7.65
C VAL A 112 -1.72 -19.90 -7.76
N SER A 113 -1.96 -18.80 -7.03
CA SER A 113 -3.21 -18.06 -7.11
C SER A 113 -3.45 -17.46 -8.49
N LEU A 114 -2.42 -16.88 -9.11
CA LEU A 114 -2.50 -16.29 -10.45
C LEU A 114 -2.62 -17.36 -11.55
N ALA A 115 -1.96 -18.50 -11.35
CA ALA A 115 -2.00 -19.63 -12.28
C ALA A 115 -3.41 -20.25 -12.42
N LYS A 116 -4.29 -20.10 -11.42
CA LYS A 116 -5.68 -20.56 -11.50
C LYS A 116 -6.48 -19.87 -12.61
N GLU A 117 -6.13 -18.63 -12.95
CA GLU A 117 -6.89 -17.79 -13.87
C GLU A 117 -5.97 -17.04 -14.87
N PRO A 118 -5.26 -17.76 -15.75
CA PRO A 118 -4.27 -17.17 -16.64
C PRO A 118 -4.88 -16.15 -17.61
N ALA A 119 -6.12 -16.39 -18.05
CA ALA A 119 -6.87 -15.47 -18.90
C ALA A 119 -7.14 -14.12 -18.19
N ALA A 120 -7.50 -14.14 -16.90
CA ALA A 120 -7.71 -12.93 -16.12
C ALA A 120 -6.40 -12.14 -15.95
N VAL A 121 -5.28 -12.84 -15.76
CA VAL A 121 -3.94 -12.22 -15.74
C VAL A 121 -3.64 -11.52 -17.06
N ALA A 122 -3.88 -12.17 -18.20
CA ALA A 122 -3.67 -11.55 -19.52
C ALA A 122 -4.49 -10.26 -19.70
N LEU A 123 -5.76 -10.26 -19.31
CA LEU A 123 -6.62 -9.07 -19.37
C LEU A 123 -6.11 -7.94 -18.46
N LYS A 124 -5.62 -8.27 -17.26
CA LYS A 124 -4.99 -7.30 -16.35
C LYS A 124 -3.74 -6.67 -16.95
N LEU A 125 -2.91 -7.45 -17.65
CA LEU A 125 -1.72 -6.93 -18.33
C LEU A 125 -2.08 -5.94 -19.45
N VAL A 126 -3.08 -6.27 -20.28
CA VAL A 126 -3.58 -5.37 -21.34
C VAL A 126 -4.14 -4.07 -20.73
N SER A 127 -4.87 -4.19 -19.64
CA SER A 127 -5.43 -3.06 -18.91
C SER A 127 -4.33 -2.18 -18.30
N LEU A 128 -3.31 -2.77 -17.65
CA LEU A 128 -2.14 -2.03 -17.16
C LEU A 128 -1.40 -1.32 -18.30
N ARG A 129 -1.27 -1.96 -19.47
CA ARG A 129 -0.65 -1.34 -20.64
C ARG A 129 -1.43 -0.13 -21.14
N SER A 130 -2.76 -0.16 -21.00
CA SER A 130 -3.62 0.98 -21.35
C SER A 130 -3.47 2.13 -20.36
N ILE A 131 -3.30 1.83 -19.06
CA ILE A 131 -3.07 2.83 -18.01
C ILE A 131 -1.65 3.42 -18.08
N PHE A 132 -0.65 2.58 -18.38
CA PHE A 132 0.76 2.96 -18.44
C PHE A 132 1.37 2.66 -19.82
N PRO A 133 1.04 3.46 -20.85
CA PRO A 133 1.40 3.16 -22.25
C PRO A 133 2.91 3.14 -22.50
N ASN A 134 3.67 3.92 -21.74
CA ASN A 134 5.12 4.05 -21.92
C ASN A 134 5.94 3.27 -20.89
N ALA A 135 5.30 2.70 -19.85
CA ALA A 135 6.01 2.01 -18.78
C ALA A 135 6.33 0.55 -19.14
N ASN A 136 7.41 0.03 -18.58
CA ASN A 136 7.72 -1.39 -18.57
C ASN A 136 6.89 -2.13 -17.51
N ILE A 137 5.70 -2.60 -17.92
CA ILE A 137 4.75 -3.31 -17.06
C ILE A 137 5.37 -4.55 -16.41
N LEU A 138 6.23 -5.28 -17.14
CA LEU A 138 6.85 -6.50 -16.61
C LEU A 138 7.76 -6.17 -15.42
N LYS A 139 8.62 -5.15 -15.54
CA LYS A 139 9.45 -4.66 -14.43
C LYS A 139 8.63 -4.14 -13.25
N MET A 140 7.49 -3.50 -13.52
CA MET A 140 6.58 -3.08 -12.45
C MET A 140 6.04 -4.29 -11.68
N ILE A 141 5.62 -5.33 -12.39
CA ILE A 141 5.08 -6.54 -11.76
C ILE A 141 6.18 -7.34 -11.06
N GLU A 142 7.39 -7.43 -11.60
CA GLU A 142 8.54 -8.04 -10.94
C GLU A 142 8.80 -7.40 -9.56
N ARG A 143 8.72 -6.08 -9.49
CA ARG A 143 8.90 -5.31 -8.25
C ARG A 143 7.73 -5.46 -7.29
N ARG A 144 6.50 -5.52 -7.79
CA ARG A 144 5.30 -5.71 -6.97
C ARG A 144 4.32 -6.68 -7.63
N PRO A 145 4.52 -8.00 -7.46
CA PRO A 145 3.64 -9.02 -8.01
C PRO A 145 2.18 -8.93 -7.58
N THR A 146 1.95 -8.40 -6.38
CA THR A 146 0.62 -8.32 -5.77
C THR A 146 -0.33 -7.40 -6.54
N ILE A 147 0.19 -6.51 -7.41
CA ILE A 147 -0.62 -5.64 -8.26
C ILE A 147 -1.59 -6.41 -9.16
N LEU A 148 -1.28 -7.68 -9.45
CA LEU A 148 -2.14 -8.57 -10.24
C LEU A 148 -3.27 -9.21 -9.42
N ARG A 149 -3.33 -9.02 -8.10
CA ARG A 149 -4.48 -9.44 -7.28
C ARG A 149 -5.67 -8.53 -7.53
N ASP A 150 -6.87 -9.09 -7.46
CA ASP A 150 -8.10 -8.35 -7.74
C ASP A 150 -8.28 -7.12 -6.85
N GLU A 151 -7.94 -7.24 -5.57
CA GLU A 151 -8.15 -6.17 -4.58
C GLU A 151 -7.24 -4.97 -4.87
N GLU A 152 -5.96 -5.22 -5.18
CA GLU A 152 -5.00 -4.16 -5.52
C GLU A 152 -5.26 -3.62 -6.93
N PHE A 153 -5.52 -4.50 -7.90
CA PHE A 153 -5.71 -4.13 -9.29
C PHE A 153 -6.83 -3.09 -9.49
N ARG A 154 -7.97 -3.28 -8.80
CA ARG A 154 -9.11 -2.35 -8.86
C ARG A 154 -8.78 -0.94 -8.35
N GLN A 155 -7.73 -0.79 -7.56
CA GLN A 155 -7.33 0.50 -6.97
C GLN A 155 -6.30 1.24 -7.81
N VAL A 156 -5.62 0.57 -8.76
CA VAL A 156 -4.49 1.13 -9.52
C VAL A 156 -4.83 2.46 -10.16
N GLN A 157 -5.94 2.54 -10.90
CA GLN A 157 -6.31 3.76 -11.61
C GLN A 157 -6.64 4.90 -10.65
N ARG A 158 -7.48 4.64 -9.64
CA ARG A 158 -7.85 5.64 -8.63
C ARG A 158 -6.61 6.17 -7.89
N ASN A 159 -5.70 5.28 -7.51
CA ASN A 159 -4.53 5.67 -6.74
C ASN A 159 -3.52 6.41 -7.61
N LEU A 160 -3.42 6.07 -8.90
CA LEU A 160 -2.64 6.84 -9.86
C LEU A 160 -3.17 8.27 -10.01
N GLU A 161 -4.49 8.44 -10.13
CA GLU A 161 -5.12 9.77 -10.20
C GLU A 161 -4.87 10.57 -8.91
N ALA A 162 -5.00 9.93 -7.74
CA ALA A 162 -4.68 10.55 -6.46
C ALA A 162 -3.21 10.99 -6.36
N LEU A 163 -2.27 10.13 -6.80
CA LEU A 163 -0.85 10.44 -6.88
C LEU A 163 -0.56 11.66 -7.77
N GLN A 164 -1.21 11.75 -8.93
CA GLN A 164 -1.07 12.88 -9.85
C GLN A 164 -1.59 14.18 -9.24
N HIS A 165 -2.66 14.11 -8.46
CA HIS A 165 -3.19 15.25 -7.74
C HIS A 165 -2.24 15.69 -6.60
N THR A 166 -1.71 14.75 -5.82
CA THR A 166 -0.79 15.03 -4.69
C THR A 166 0.57 15.55 -5.17
N LEU A 167 1.04 15.13 -6.35
CA LEU A 167 2.37 15.45 -6.88
C LEU A 167 2.29 16.26 -8.19
N PRO A 168 1.74 17.49 -8.17
CA PRO A 168 1.57 18.28 -9.38
C PRO A 168 2.93 18.62 -10.01
N GLY A 169 3.05 18.38 -11.32
CA GLY A 169 4.27 18.64 -12.09
C GLY A 169 5.38 17.57 -11.96
N ALA A 170 5.15 16.51 -11.19
CA ALA A 170 6.05 15.37 -11.14
C ALA A 170 5.79 14.38 -12.28
N ASP A 171 6.84 13.67 -12.72
CA ASP A 171 6.71 12.50 -13.59
C ASP A 171 6.20 11.30 -12.77
N VAL A 172 4.90 11.30 -12.47
CA VAL A 172 4.25 10.26 -11.66
C VAL A 172 4.29 8.90 -12.35
N LEU A 173 4.17 8.86 -13.68
CA LEU A 173 4.23 7.59 -14.42
C LEU A 173 5.60 6.95 -14.31
N GLY A 174 6.68 7.72 -14.52
CA GLY A 174 8.04 7.22 -14.34
C GLY A 174 8.36 6.89 -12.88
N LEU A 175 7.79 7.61 -11.91
CA LEU A 175 7.89 7.27 -10.49
C LEU A 175 7.25 5.90 -10.20
N VAL A 176 6.02 5.68 -10.67
CA VAL A 176 5.27 4.42 -10.46
C VAL A 176 5.92 3.26 -11.21
N GLU A 177 6.47 3.48 -12.40
CA GLU A 177 7.23 2.44 -13.11
C GLU A 177 8.44 1.96 -12.29
N ARG A 178 9.18 2.91 -11.70
CA ARG A 178 10.33 2.61 -10.84
C ARG A 178 9.91 1.97 -9.53
N GLN A 179 8.85 2.48 -8.92
CA GLN A 179 8.43 2.12 -7.57
C GLN A 179 6.90 1.95 -7.54
N PRO A 180 6.39 0.78 -7.98
CA PRO A 180 4.95 0.51 -8.07
C PRO A 180 4.23 0.58 -6.73
N MET A 181 4.97 0.49 -5.63
CA MET A 181 4.43 0.59 -4.29
C MET A 181 3.79 1.94 -3.97
N PHE A 182 4.21 3.04 -4.62
CA PHE A 182 3.56 4.34 -4.44
C PHE A 182 2.07 4.31 -4.77
N LEU A 183 1.62 3.39 -5.63
CA LEU A 183 0.20 3.19 -5.93
C LEU A 183 -0.62 2.72 -4.73
N PHE A 184 -0.01 2.21 -3.66
CA PHE A 184 -0.76 1.56 -2.57
C PHE A 184 -0.41 2.08 -1.19
N GLU A 185 0.50 3.05 -1.12
CA GLU A 185 0.97 3.64 0.12
C GLU A 185 0.40 5.04 0.30
N ASP A 186 0.34 5.49 1.55
CA ASP A 186 -0.05 6.85 1.88
C ASP A 186 1.08 7.83 1.53
N VAL A 187 0.98 8.42 0.34
CA VAL A 187 1.98 9.35 -0.22
C VAL A 187 2.13 10.57 0.67
N ASP A 188 1.05 11.07 1.28
CA ASP A 188 1.10 12.23 2.16
C ASP A 188 1.89 11.91 3.42
N ALA A 189 1.68 10.72 4.01
CA ALA A 189 2.48 10.25 5.13
C ALA A 189 3.97 10.11 4.75
N ILE A 190 4.28 9.57 3.56
CA ILE A 190 5.66 9.49 3.05
C ILE A 190 6.29 10.88 2.94
N LEU A 191 5.57 11.86 2.37
CA LEU A 191 6.07 13.22 2.20
C LEU A 191 6.31 13.93 3.54
N VAL A 192 5.42 13.75 4.53
CA VAL A 192 5.59 14.31 5.87
C VAL A 192 6.83 13.71 6.56
N GLU A 193 7.03 12.40 6.47
CA GLU A 193 8.25 11.77 7.01
C GLU A 193 9.51 12.26 6.29
N MET A 194 9.43 12.44 4.97
CA MET A 194 10.54 12.98 4.19
C MET A 194 10.91 14.39 4.59
N GLN A 195 9.91 15.24 4.79
CA GLN A 195 10.12 16.60 5.25
C GLN A 195 10.70 16.62 6.68
N SER A 196 10.27 15.71 7.55
CA SER A 196 10.84 15.54 8.89
C SER A 196 12.31 15.13 8.86
N LEU A 197 12.69 14.23 7.94
CA LEU A 197 14.09 13.81 7.76
C LEU A 197 14.96 14.87 7.08
N LYS A 198 14.39 15.70 6.21
CA LYS A 198 15.07 16.76 5.46
C LYS A 198 14.29 18.07 5.50
N PRO A 199 14.28 18.80 6.64
CA PRO A 199 13.42 19.97 6.85
C PRO A 199 13.69 21.14 5.89
N ASN A 200 14.90 21.22 5.34
CA ASN A 200 15.29 22.27 4.41
C ASN A 200 15.05 21.92 2.93
N MET A 201 14.45 20.77 2.64
CA MET A 201 14.19 20.32 1.26
C MET A 201 12.74 20.63 0.88
N ALA A 202 12.56 21.32 -0.24
CA ALA A 202 11.23 21.56 -0.78
C ALA A 202 10.59 20.26 -1.29
N ILE A 203 9.26 20.17 -1.25
CA ILE A 203 8.50 18.99 -1.69
C ILE A 203 8.86 18.57 -3.14
N PRO A 204 8.99 19.48 -4.13
CA PRO A 204 9.39 19.08 -5.48
C PRO A 204 10.77 18.42 -5.54
N ASP A 205 11.70 18.84 -4.69
CA ASP A 205 13.04 18.25 -4.62
C ASP A 205 13.02 16.89 -3.91
N ILE A 206 12.16 16.70 -2.91
CA ILE A 206 11.86 15.40 -2.30
C ILE A 206 11.35 14.43 -3.37
N VAL A 207 10.39 14.86 -4.20
CA VAL A 207 9.82 14.01 -5.25
C VAL A 207 10.87 13.64 -6.30
N ARG A 208 11.71 14.60 -6.71
CA ARG A 208 12.85 14.32 -7.60
C ARG A 208 13.85 13.35 -6.98
N LEU A 209 14.09 13.47 -5.67
CA LEU A 209 14.98 12.55 -4.94
C LEU A 209 14.39 11.14 -4.93
N LEU A 210 13.08 10.99 -4.64
CA LEU A 210 12.38 9.69 -4.68
C LEU A 210 12.40 9.07 -6.08
N ALA A 211 12.21 9.89 -7.11
CA ALA A 211 12.26 9.45 -8.50
C ALA A 211 13.68 9.04 -8.97
N ARG A 212 14.73 9.53 -8.31
CA ARG A 212 16.12 9.27 -8.69
C ARG A 212 16.76 8.13 -7.90
N ASP A 213 16.39 7.95 -6.63
CA ASP A 213 17.05 7.00 -5.73
C ASP A 213 16.08 5.92 -5.23
N ASP A 214 16.15 4.76 -5.90
CA ASP A 214 15.35 3.57 -5.56
C ASP A 214 15.63 3.02 -4.16
N LYS A 215 16.87 3.18 -3.67
CA LYS A 215 17.24 2.68 -2.33
C LYS A 215 16.58 3.53 -1.25
N PHE A 216 16.48 4.83 -1.51
CA PHE A 216 15.89 5.75 -0.55
C PHE A 216 14.41 5.46 -0.33
N ALA A 217 13.66 5.20 -1.39
CA ALA A 217 12.25 4.83 -1.29
C ALA A 217 12.04 3.51 -0.53
N GLY A 218 12.85 2.49 -0.82
CA GLY A 218 12.78 1.21 -0.11
C GLY A 218 13.02 1.37 1.40
N LEU A 219 14.00 2.19 1.80
CA LEU A 219 14.28 2.45 3.22
C LEU A 219 13.16 3.20 3.94
N LEU A 220 12.52 4.16 3.27
CA LEU A 220 11.38 4.89 3.85
C LEU A 220 10.21 3.95 4.13
N LEU A 221 9.93 3.04 3.22
CA LEU A 221 8.80 2.13 3.35
C LEU A 221 9.02 1.12 4.46
N LEU A 222 10.24 0.59 4.59
CA LEU A 222 10.61 -0.22 5.76
C LEU A 222 10.41 0.56 7.06
N ARG A 223 10.75 1.85 7.08
CA ARG A 223 10.58 2.69 8.28
C ARG A 223 9.11 2.96 8.59
N LEU A 224 8.28 3.17 7.57
CA LEU A 224 6.84 3.36 7.72
C LEU A 224 6.14 2.09 8.20
N ASP A 225 6.49 0.93 7.64
CA ASP A 225 5.95 -0.36 8.08
C ASP A 225 6.29 -0.64 9.55
N VAL A 226 7.55 -0.41 9.96
CA VAL A 226 7.95 -0.53 11.38
C VAL A 226 7.13 0.40 12.28
N ARG A 227 6.81 1.63 11.84
CA ARG A 227 5.96 2.54 12.62
C ARG A 227 4.50 2.10 12.65
N ALA A 228 3.98 1.59 11.54
CA ALA A 228 2.62 1.06 11.47
C ALA A 228 2.45 -0.12 12.45
N GLN A 229 3.42 -1.04 12.49
CA GLN A 229 3.44 -2.16 13.43
C GLN A 229 3.49 -1.70 14.89
N VAL A 230 4.32 -0.69 15.20
CA VAL A 230 4.40 -0.11 16.55
C VAL A 230 3.07 0.55 16.95
N ARG A 231 2.40 1.25 16.04
CA ARG A 231 1.08 1.87 16.29
C ARG A 231 -0.02 0.83 16.54
N GLN A 232 0.05 -0.31 15.86
CA GLN A 232 -0.90 -1.42 16.04
C GLN A 232 -0.67 -2.21 17.34
N GLY A 233 0.34 -1.82 18.15
CA GLY A 233 0.65 -2.51 19.41
C GLY A 233 1.11 -3.95 19.19
N VAL A 234 1.55 -4.31 17.99
CA VAL A 234 2.06 -5.66 17.71
C VAL A 234 3.34 -5.84 18.54
N PRO A 235 3.35 -6.74 19.54
CA PRO A 235 4.51 -6.93 20.37
C PRO A 235 5.67 -7.41 19.48
N ARG A 236 6.81 -6.72 19.54
CA ARG A 236 8.02 -7.15 18.83
C ARG A 236 8.34 -8.58 19.25
N MET A 237 8.24 -9.54 18.33
CA MET A 237 8.74 -10.88 18.56
C MET A 237 10.22 -10.78 18.94
N LYS A 238 10.53 -11.11 20.19
CA LYS A 238 11.92 -11.30 20.64
C LYS A 238 12.39 -12.60 19.99
N TYR A 239 13.26 -12.50 19.00
CA TYR A 239 13.98 -13.67 18.51
C TYR A 239 14.97 -14.12 19.61
N PRO A 240 14.93 -15.40 20.01
CA PRO A 240 15.91 -15.97 20.94
C PRO A 240 17.32 -16.03 20.34
#